data_AF-A0A7V3YF41-F1
#
_entry.id   AF-A0A7V3YF41-F1
#
_cell.length_a   1.000
_cell.length_b   1.000
_cell.length_c   1.000
_cell.angle_alpha   90.00
_cell.angle_beta   90.00
_cell.angle_gamma   90.00
#
_symmetry.space_group_name_H-M   'P 1'
#
loop_
_entity.id
_entity.type
_entity.pdbx_description
1 polymer ?
#
loop_
_entity_poly.entity_id
_entity_poly.type
_entity_poly.pdbx_seq_one_letter_code
_entity_poly.pdbx_strand_id
1 'polypeptide(L)'
;MKGTKVAYFFLLPALLYVLFFGLYPLLYNVSLSLRDVTFITYIQGTARFVGFGNYRELFANPIFQRTFSNTLLFTGLSILFQFTIGFLLALLFNRSFPLKGVLQSLIMVPWVLPIIVSG
;
A
#
# COMPACT_ATOMS: atom_id res chain seq x y z
N MET A 1 -19.66 -24.28 -22.35
CA MET A 1 -18.50 -24.32 -21.42
C MET A 1 -17.12 -24.29 -22.13
N LYS A 2 -16.97 -23.72 -23.35
CA LYS A 2 -15.66 -23.67 -24.07
C LYS A 2 -14.87 -22.36 -23.88
N GLY A 3 -15.51 -21.27 -23.43
CA GLY A 3 -14.86 -19.96 -23.29
C GLY A 3 -13.90 -19.82 -22.09
N THR A 4 -14.09 -20.61 -21.03
CA THR A 4 -13.32 -20.45 -19.78
C THR A 4 -11.85 -20.87 -19.93
N LYS A 5 -11.55 -21.90 -20.75
CA LYS A 5 -10.17 -22.37 -20.95
C LYS A 5 -9.31 -21.35 -21.71
N VAL A 6 -9.90 -20.64 -22.67
CA VAL A 6 -9.21 -19.56 -23.40
C VAL A 6 -8.98 -18.36 -22.49
N ALA A 7 -9.96 -18.00 -21.65
CA ALA A 7 -9.80 -16.95 -20.65
C ALA A 7 -8.64 -17.25 -19.66
N TYR A 8 -8.51 -18.49 -19.19
CA TYR A 8 -7.36 -18.88 -18.36
C TYR A 8 -6.04 -18.76 -19.09
N PHE A 9 -5.97 -19.05 -20.39
CA PHE A 9 -4.74 -18.93 -21.17
C PHE A 9 -4.28 -17.47 -21.33
N PHE A 10 -5.22 -16.52 -21.47
CA PHE A 10 -4.92 -15.08 -21.47
C PHE A 10 -4.58 -14.54 -20.08
N LEU A 11 -5.16 -15.11 -19.01
CA LEU A 11 -4.84 -14.76 -17.62
C LEU A 11 -3.48 -15.31 -17.17
N LEU A 12 -3.05 -16.44 -17.73
CA LEU A 12 -1.84 -17.15 -17.33
C LEU A 12 -0.56 -16.28 -17.38
N PRO A 13 -0.24 -15.55 -18.46
CA PRO A 13 0.96 -14.71 -18.49
C PRO A 13 0.90 -13.55 -17.48
N ALA A 14 -0.27 -12.94 -17.29
CA ALA A 14 -0.44 -11.88 -16.29
C ALA A 14 -0.26 -12.43 -14.86
N LEU A 15 -0.79 -13.62 -14.59
CA LEU A 15 -0.69 -14.27 -13.28
C LEU A 15 0.75 -14.73 -12.99
N LEU A 16 1.44 -15.30 -13.99
CA LEU A 16 2.86 -15.63 -13.87
C LEU A 16 3.70 -14.38 -13.60
N TYR A 17 3.44 -13.26 -14.30
CA TYR A 17 4.15 -12.01 -14.06
C TYR A 17 3.97 -11.53 -12.61
N VAL A 18 2.74 -11.49 -12.10
CA VAL A 18 2.46 -11.09 -10.71
C VAL A 18 3.12 -12.06 -9.71
N LEU A 19 3.11 -13.36 -9.99
CA LEU A 19 3.74 -14.35 -9.12
C LEU A 19 5.27 -14.18 -9.09
N PHE A 20 5.91 -14.08 -10.25
CA PHE A 20 7.36 -13.99 -10.33
C PHE A 20 7.90 -12.64 -9.87
N PHE A 21 7.26 -11.53 -10.25
CA PHE A 21 7.76 -10.20 -9.90
C PHE A 21 7.17 -9.64 -8.61
N GLY A 22 6.02 -10.14 -8.16
CA GLY A 22 5.41 -9.74 -6.89
C GLY A 22 5.75 -10.69 -5.75
N LEU A 23 5.52 -11.99 -5.93
CA LEU A 23 5.65 -12.98 -4.85
C LEU A 23 7.11 -13.33 -4.55
N TYR A 24 7.97 -13.47 -5.56
CA TYR A 24 9.39 -13.77 -5.35
C TYR A 24 10.10 -12.74 -4.46
N PRO A 25 10.05 -11.41 -4.74
CA PRO A 25 10.70 -10.45 -3.86
C PRO A 25 10.04 -10.40 -2.48
N LEU A 26 8.75 -10.66 -2.36
CA LEU A 26 8.07 -10.73 -1.07
C LEU A 26 8.63 -11.87 -0.21
N LEU A 27 8.72 -13.08 -0.76
CA LEU A 27 9.31 -14.24 -0.08
C LEU A 27 10.78 -14.00 0.28
N TYR A 28 11.54 -13.38 -0.63
CA TYR A 28 12.92 -12.99 -0.36
C TYR A 28 13.00 -12.00 0.82
N ASN A 29 12.18 -10.96 0.83
CA ASN A 29 12.10 -9.98 1.93
C ASN A 29 11.71 -10.63 3.26
N VAL A 30 10.79 -11.60 3.26
CA VAL A 30 10.44 -12.37 4.47
C VAL A 30 11.66 -13.15 4.97
N SER A 31 12.40 -13.82 4.07
CA SER A 31 13.60 -14.56 4.47
C SER A 31 14.70 -13.64 5.02
N LEU A 32 14.81 -12.42 4.48
CA LEU A 32 15.70 -11.36 4.96
C LEU A 32 15.27 -10.84 6.34
N SER A 33 13.97 -10.64 6.56
CA SER A 33 13.44 -10.15 7.84
C SER A 33 13.75 -11.06 9.03
N LEU A 34 13.99 -12.35 8.77
CA LEU A 34 14.35 -13.37 9.77
C LEU A 34 15.87 -13.54 9.96
N ARG A 35 16.67 -12.82 9.18
CA ARG A 35 18.14 -12.83 9.23
C ARG A 35 18.63 -11.48 9.71
N ASP A 36 19.73 -11.47 10.45
CA ASP A 36 20.43 -10.22 10.78
C ASP A 36 21.30 -9.83 9.60
N VAL A 37 20.75 -8.97 8.75
CA VAL A 37 21.39 -8.48 7.53
C VAL A 37 21.81 -7.03 7.76
N THR A 38 22.96 -6.87 8.41
CA THR A 38 23.67 -5.59 8.44
C THR A 38 24.47 -5.41 7.14
N PHE A 39 24.70 -4.15 6.68
CA PHE A 39 25.47 -3.84 5.47
C PHE A 39 26.79 -4.61 5.33
N ILE A 40 27.48 -4.82 6.45
CA ILE A 40 28.76 -5.56 6.52
C ILE A 40 28.54 -7.07 6.32
N THR A 41 27.49 -7.61 6.92
CA THR A 41 27.12 -9.03 6.87
C THR A 41 26.57 -9.44 5.49
N TYR A 42 25.93 -8.52 4.77
CA TYR A 42 25.49 -8.71 3.39
C TYR A 42 26.67 -8.92 2.42
N ILE A 43 27.80 -8.24 2.66
CA ILE A 43 29.03 -8.35 1.85
C ILE A 43 29.85 -9.59 2.22
N GLN A 44 29.82 -10.01 3.49
CA GLN A 44 30.63 -11.12 4.02
C GLN A 44 29.94 -12.50 3.95
N GLY A 45 28.65 -12.56 3.57
CA GLY A 45 27.91 -13.82 3.38
C GLY A 45 27.56 -14.55 4.68
N THR A 46 27.79 -13.95 5.85
CA THR A 46 27.58 -14.53 7.18
C THR A 46 26.28 -14.05 7.83
N ALA A 47 25.20 -13.89 7.05
CA ALA A 47 23.90 -13.47 7.56
C ALA A 47 23.34 -14.52 8.53
N ARG A 48 23.52 -14.28 9.83
CA ARG A 48 23.07 -15.20 10.89
C ARG A 48 21.55 -15.23 10.88
N PHE A 49 20.97 -16.42 10.92
CA PHE A 49 19.53 -16.58 11.12
C PHE A 49 19.21 -16.25 12.58
N VAL A 50 18.51 -15.13 12.80
CA VAL A 50 18.14 -14.65 14.15
C VAL A 50 16.66 -14.91 14.43
N GLY A 51 15.93 -15.50 13.48
CA GLY A 51 14.51 -15.80 13.60
C GLY A 51 13.72 -14.52 13.86
N PHE A 52 12.96 -14.47 14.96
CA PHE A 52 12.17 -13.30 15.34
C PHE A 52 12.92 -12.22 16.13
N GLY A 53 14.26 -12.31 16.26
CA GLY A 53 15.06 -11.33 17.01
C GLY A 53 14.87 -9.89 16.53
N ASN A 54 14.89 -9.68 15.21
CA ASN A 54 14.66 -8.37 14.59
C ASN A 54 13.30 -7.77 14.98
N TYR A 55 12.24 -8.59 15.02
CA TYR A 55 10.91 -8.15 15.41
C TYR A 55 10.87 -7.77 16.90
N ARG A 56 11.49 -8.57 17.78
CA ARG A 56 11.52 -8.29 19.22
C ARG A 56 12.24 -6.97 19.52
N GLU A 57 13.37 -6.71 18.85
CA GLU A 57 14.11 -5.46 18.99
C GLU A 57 13.30 -4.26 18.45
N LEU A 58 12.65 -4.44 17.30
CA LEU A 58 11.81 -3.43 16.67
C LEU A 58 10.60 -3.06 17.55
N PHE A 59 9.91 -4.05 18.13
CA PHE A 59 8.80 -3.79 19.06
C PHE A 59 9.25 -3.25 20.43
N ALA A 60 10.48 -3.53 20.86
CA ALA A 60 11.04 -2.95 22.07
C ALA A 60 11.50 -1.49 21.88
N ASN A 61 11.66 -1.03 20.64
CA ASN A 61 12.12 0.31 20.34
C ASN A 61 11.01 1.37 20.59
N PRO A 62 11.21 2.31 21.53
CA PRO A 62 10.21 3.33 21.86
C PRO A 62 9.91 4.29 20.70
N ILE A 63 10.85 4.50 19.79
CA ILE A 63 10.65 5.32 18.58
C ILE A 63 9.70 4.58 17.63
N PHE A 64 9.91 3.28 17.43
CA PHE A 64 9.03 2.48 16.58
C PHE A 64 7.59 2.48 17.10
N GLN A 65 7.39 2.27 18.41
CA GLN A 65 6.06 2.28 19.01
C GLN A 65 5.34 3.62 18.81
N ARG A 66 6.03 4.75 19.03
CA ARG A 66 5.46 6.09 18.81
C ARG A 66 5.15 6.34 17.35
N THR A 67 6.07 6.04 16.45
CA THR A 67 5.85 6.22 15.02
C THR A 67 4.71 5.34 14.52
N PHE A 68 4.66 4.08 14.95
CA PHE A 68 3.58 3.16 14.60
C PHE A 68 2.22 3.67 15.06
N SER A 69 2.08 4.10 16.33
CA SER A 69 0.83 4.66 16.83
C SER A 69 0.44 5.95 16.11
N ASN A 70 1.42 6.81 15.81
CA ASN A 70 1.18 8.07 15.09
C ASN A 70 0.72 7.81 13.67
N THR A 71 1.36 6.88 12.94
CA THR A 71 0.94 6.48 11.60
C THR A 71 -0.46 5.88 11.63
N LEU A 72 -0.75 5.00 12.59
CA LEU A 72 -2.05 4.35 12.68
C LEU A 72 -3.17 5.36 12.99
N LEU A 73 -2.92 6.30 13.91
CA LEU A 73 -3.84 7.38 14.24
C LEU A 73 -4.00 8.35 13.06
N PHE A 74 -2.91 8.74 12.40
CA PHE A 74 -2.94 9.60 11.23
C PHE A 74 -3.72 8.96 10.08
N THR A 75 -3.44 7.70 9.74
CA THR A 75 -4.15 6.96 8.69
C THR A 75 -5.62 6.76 9.05
N GLY A 76 -5.91 6.36 10.29
CA GLY A 76 -7.28 6.17 10.76
C GLY A 76 -8.11 7.45 10.68
N LEU A 77 -7.57 8.56 11.20
CA LEU A 77 -8.22 9.88 11.10
C LEU A 77 -8.34 10.34 9.65
N SER A 78 -7.29 10.18 8.84
CA SER A 78 -7.31 10.58 7.43
C SER A 78 -8.41 9.85 6.67
N ILE A 79 -8.52 8.53 6.82
CA ILE A 79 -9.58 7.73 6.19
C ILE A 79 -10.95 8.17 6.71
N LEU A 80 -11.10 8.35 8.03
CA LEU A 80 -12.37 8.78 8.61
C LEU A 80 -12.84 10.12 8.04
N PHE A 81 -11.97 11.13 8.00
CA PHE A 81 -12.29 12.44 7.47
C PHE A 81 -12.53 12.40 5.96
N GLN A 82 -11.65 11.77 5.18
CA GLN A 82 -11.79 11.66 3.74
C GLN A 82 -13.09 10.93 3.35
N PHE A 83 -13.39 9.82 4.02
CA PHE A 83 -14.63 9.08 3.80
C PHE A 83 -15.85 9.89 4.20
N THR A 84 -15.85 10.52 5.38
CA THR A 84 -16.99 11.31 5.87
C THR A 84 -17.28 12.49 4.95
N ILE A 85 -16.25 13.25 4.58
CA ILE A 85 -16.38 14.40 3.67
C ILE A 85 -16.83 13.92 2.28
N GLY A 86 -16.18 12.90 1.73
CA GLY A 86 -16.55 12.34 0.43
C GLY A 86 -17.98 11.81 0.40
N PHE A 87 -18.42 11.16 1.47
CA PHE A 87 -19.78 10.64 1.61
C PHE A 87 -20.81 11.77 1.73
N LEU A 88 -20.55 12.81 2.54
CA LEU A 88 -21.42 13.98 2.64
C LEU A 88 -21.54 14.72 1.31
N LEU A 89 -20.43 14.89 0.59
CA LEU A 89 -20.42 15.47 -0.75
C LEU A 89 -21.21 14.60 -1.73
N ALA A 90 -21.06 13.27 -1.69
CA ALA A 90 -21.82 12.36 -2.53
C ALA A 90 -23.34 12.46 -2.25
N LEU A 91 -23.75 12.57 -0.99
CA LEU A 91 -25.16 12.79 -0.62
C LEU A 91 -25.68 14.15 -1.11
N LEU A 92 -24.86 15.21 -1.01
CA LEU A 92 -25.20 16.53 -1.54
C LEU A 92 -25.40 16.48 -3.06
N PHE A 93 -24.49 15.82 -3.77
CA PHE A 93 -24.57 15.60 -5.22
C PHE A 93 -25.65 14.61 -5.64
N ASN A 94 -26.20 13.80 -4.73
CA ASN A 94 -27.35 12.95 -5.04
C ASN A 94 -28.60 13.80 -5.35
N ARG A 95 -28.72 15.00 -4.77
CA ARG A 95 -29.78 15.94 -5.16
C ARG A 95 -29.45 16.63 -6.49
N SER A 96 -30.44 16.80 -7.34
CA SER A 96 -30.33 17.54 -8.59
C SER A 96 -30.25 19.05 -8.31
N PHE A 97 -29.07 19.66 -8.48
CA PHE A 97 -28.87 21.11 -8.42
C PHE A 97 -28.09 21.61 -9.64
N PRO A 98 -28.33 22.85 -10.10
CA PRO A 98 -27.79 23.34 -11.37
C PRO A 98 -26.25 23.41 -11.44
N LEU A 99 -25.56 23.58 -10.31
CA LEU A 99 -24.08 23.69 -10.25
C LEU A 99 -23.34 22.34 -10.09
N LYS A 100 -24.05 21.21 -10.05
CA LYS A 100 -23.47 19.87 -9.73
C LYS A 100 -22.32 19.48 -10.65
N GLY A 101 -22.49 19.65 -11.95
CA GLY A 101 -21.49 19.25 -12.95
C GLY A 101 -20.18 20.03 -12.87
N VAL A 102 -20.25 21.35 -12.60
CA VAL A 102 -19.06 22.21 -12.49
C VAL A 102 -18.26 21.86 -11.23
N LEU A 103 -18.94 21.65 -10.11
CA LEU A 103 -18.30 21.33 -8.83
C LEU A 103 -17.63 19.96 -8.86
N GLN A 104 -18.27 18.96 -9.50
CA GLN A 104 -17.69 17.63 -9.67
C GLN A 104 -16.42 17.65 -10.52
N SER A 105 -16.41 18.43 -11.61
CA SER A 105 -15.23 18.60 -12.47
C SER A 105 -14.08 19.25 -11.70
N LEU A 106 -14.33 20.31 -10.92
CA LEU A 106 -13.30 21.00 -10.12
C LEU A 106 -12.66 20.09 -9.06
N ILE A 107 -13.46 19.24 -8.40
CA ILE A 107 -12.96 18.30 -7.39
C ILE A 107 -12.10 17.19 -8.02
N MET A 108 -12.33 16.84 -9.28
CA MET A 108 -11.52 15.83 -9.98
C MET A 108 -10.19 16.36 -10.50
N VAL A 109 -10.05 17.66 -10.77
CA VAL A 109 -8.79 18.28 -11.23
C VAL A 109 -7.58 17.88 -10.37
N PRO A 110 -7.59 18.05 -9.02
CA PRO A 110 -6.43 17.70 -8.21
C PRO A 110 -6.09 16.20 -8.22
N TRP A 111 -7.05 15.32 -8.52
CA TRP A 111 -6.78 13.88 -8.62
C TRP A 111 -5.99 13.50 -9.87
N VAL A 112 -6.10 14.30 -10.94
CA VAL A 112 -5.34 14.12 -12.18
C VAL A 112 -3.95 14.75 -12.09
N LEU A 113 -3.75 15.73 -11.19
CA LEU A 113 -2.45 16.34 -11.00
C LEU A 113 -1.48 15.36 -10.34
N PRO A 114 -0.29 15.13 -10.94
CA PRO A 114 0.72 14.28 -10.33
C PRO A 114 1.25 14.92 -9.05
N ILE A 115 1.37 14.10 -8.00
CA ILE A 115 1.78 14.47 -6.63
C ILE A 115 3.15 15.20 -6.57
N ILE A 116 3.93 15.11 -7.64
CA ILE A 116 5.29 15.66 -7.76
C ILE A 116 5.31 17.20 -7.75
N VAL A 117 4.19 17.87 -8.04
CA VAL A 117 4.11 19.35 -8.12
C VAL A 117 3.74 20.01 -6.78
N SER A 118 3.36 19.23 -5.76
CA SER A 118 2.90 19.73 -4.45
C SER A 118 3.87 19.50 -3.29
N GLY A 119 5.13 19.14 -3.59
CA GLY A 119 6.19 18.92 -2.60
C GLY A 119 6.93 20.20 -2.21
#